data_AF-A0A929GLD2-F1
#
_entry.id   AF-A0A929GLD2-F1
#
_cell.length_a   1.000
_cell.length_b   1.000
_cell.length_c   1.000
_cell.angle_alpha   90.00
_cell.angle_beta   90.00
_cell.angle_gamma   90.00
#
_symmetry.space_group_name_H-M   'P 1'
#
loop_
_entity.id
_entity.type
_entity.pdbx_description
1 polymer ?
#
loop_
_entity_poly.entity_id
_entity_poly.type
_entity_poly.pdbx_seq_one_letter_code
_entity_poly.pdbx_strand_id
1 'polypeptide(L)'
;MNEINVDVLIIGAGPSGCVAASYLHNKGFNIKVVEKSKFPRFVIGESLLPRCMDHFEEVGLLECLKDYGFEVKKGARFLRDDVVCNFDFSKKHTEGWDWT
;
A
#
# COMPACT_ATOMS: atom_id res chain seq x y z
N MET A 1 3.58 19.88 -30.31
CA MET A 1 3.48 19.04 -29.10
C MET A 1 2.23 19.49 -28.36
N ASN A 2 1.41 18.56 -27.87
CA ASN A 2 0.26 18.95 -27.05
C ASN A 2 0.76 19.18 -25.62
N GLU A 3 0.55 20.39 -25.11
CA GLU A 3 0.80 20.70 -23.71
C GLU A 3 -0.31 20.08 -22.85
N ILE A 4 0.07 19.45 -21.75
CA ILE A 4 -0.87 18.87 -20.77
C ILE A 4 -0.63 19.58 -19.46
N ASN A 5 -1.64 20.32 -19.01
CA ASN A 5 -1.63 21.00 -17.71
C ASN A 5 -2.35 20.12 -16.67
N VAL A 6 -1.68 19.89 -15.55
CA VAL A 6 -2.20 19.18 -14.37
C VAL A 6 -1.79 19.93 -13.11
N ASP A 7 -2.57 19.78 -12.04
CA ASP A 7 -2.23 20.34 -10.73
C ASP A 7 -1.03 19.60 -10.12
N VAL A 8 -1.01 18.27 -10.28
CA VAL A 8 0.07 17.41 -9.76
C VAL A 8 0.48 16.34 -10.78
N LEU A 9 1.77 16.29 -11.09
CA LEU A 9 2.39 15.19 -11.83
C LEU A 9 3.08 14.23 -10.85
N ILE A 10 2.62 12.97 -10.81
CA ILE A 10 3.18 11.90 -9.99
C ILE A 10 4.07 11.04 -10.87
N ILE A 11 5.34 10.89 -10.48
CA ILE A 11 6.33 10.09 -11.19
C ILE A 11 6.51 8.76 -10.46
N GLY A 12 6.06 7.68 -11.09
CA GLY A 12 6.09 6.31 -10.57
C GLY A 12 4.70 5.83 -10.13
N ALA A 13 4.29 4.67 -10.62
CA ALA A 13 3.02 4.02 -10.27
C ALA A 13 3.25 2.83 -9.31
N GLY A 14 4.17 2.99 -8.37
CA GLY A 14 4.30 2.07 -7.23
C GLY A 14 3.23 2.33 -6.15
N PRO A 15 3.26 1.59 -5.02
CA PRO A 15 2.27 1.76 -3.94
C PRO A 15 2.14 3.20 -3.45
N SER A 16 3.27 3.90 -3.25
CA SER A 16 3.26 5.32 -2.85
C SER A 16 2.59 6.23 -3.88
N GLY A 17 2.92 6.05 -5.17
CA GLY A 17 2.37 6.84 -6.26
C GLY A 17 0.87 6.61 -6.45
N CYS A 18 0.42 5.35 -6.39
CA CYS A 18 -1.00 5.01 -6.50
C CYS A 18 -1.81 5.56 -5.34
N VAL A 19 -1.36 5.36 -4.09
CA VAL A 19 -2.05 5.89 -2.90
C VAL A 19 -2.10 7.42 -2.93
N ALA A 20 -0.98 8.09 -3.23
CA ALA A 20 -0.93 9.55 -3.35
C ALA A 20 -1.84 10.07 -4.48
N ALA A 21 -1.85 9.40 -5.63
CA ALA A 21 -2.71 9.74 -6.77
C ALA A 21 -4.18 9.66 -6.37
N SER A 22 -4.58 8.57 -5.71
CA SER A 22 -5.96 8.38 -5.27
C SER A 22 -6.37 9.42 -4.22
N TYR A 23 -5.51 9.75 -3.25
CA TYR A 23 -5.78 10.82 -2.29
C TYR A 23 -6.03 12.18 -2.96
N LEU A 24 -5.17 12.55 -3.92
CA LEU A 24 -5.30 13.83 -4.63
C LEU A 24 -6.51 13.84 -5.54
N HIS A 25 -6.76 12.74 -6.25
CA HIS A 25 -7.92 12.59 -7.11
C HIS A 25 -9.24 12.70 -6.31
N ASN A 26 -9.33 12.05 -5.14
CA ASN A 26 -10.49 12.12 -4.26
C ASN A 26 -10.74 13.52 -3.69
N LYS A 27 -9.72 14.39 -3.67
CA LYS A 27 -9.84 15.81 -3.30
C LYS A 27 -10.16 16.72 -4.48
N GLY A 28 -10.37 16.18 -5.67
CA GLY A 28 -10.75 16.92 -6.87
C GLY A 28 -9.59 17.54 -7.65
N PHE A 29 -8.34 17.18 -7.34
CA PHE A 29 -7.19 17.66 -8.12
C PHE A 29 -7.10 16.97 -9.48
N ASN A 30 -6.76 17.72 -10.51
CA ASN A 30 -6.39 17.18 -11.82
C ASN A 30 -4.96 16.63 -11.74
N ILE A 31 -4.83 15.30 -11.77
CA ILE A 31 -3.55 14.63 -11.58
C ILE A 31 -3.18 13.76 -12.77
N LYS A 32 -1.87 13.56 -12.96
CA LYS A 32 -1.34 12.59 -13.92
C LYS A 32 -0.26 11.74 -13.29
N VAL A 33 -0.35 10.42 -13.49
CA VAL A 33 0.70 9.48 -13.10
C VAL A 33 1.46 9.06 -14.35
N VAL A 34 2.80 9.07 -14.28
CA VAL A 34 3.68 8.53 -15.33
C VAL A 34 4.55 7.43 -14.75
N GLU A 35 4.59 6.28 -15.42
CA GLU A 35 5.42 5.15 -15.01
C GLU A 35 6.32 4.73 -16.17
N LYS A 36 7.57 4.43 -15.85
CA LYS A 36 8.59 4.01 -16.82
C LYS A 36 8.31 2.60 -17.36
N SER A 37 7.80 1.73 -16.51
CA SER A 37 7.61 0.31 -16.76
C SER A 37 6.21 -0.01 -17.30
N LYS A 38 6.07 -1.13 -18.01
CA LYS A 38 4.76 -1.72 -18.30
C LYS A 38 4.34 -2.64 -17.16
N PHE A 39 3.06 -2.61 -16.77
CA PHE A 39 2.50 -3.52 -15.77
C PHE A 39 1.96 -4.82 -16.42
N PRO A 40 1.95 -5.95 -15.69
CA PRO A 40 2.55 -6.14 -14.37
C PRO A 40 4.08 -6.13 -14.43
N ARG A 41 4.73 -5.75 -13.33
CA ARG A 41 6.19 -5.69 -13.21
C ARG A 41 6.65 -6.24 -11.86
N PHE A 42 7.85 -6.81 -11.84
CA PHE A 42 8.47 -7.30 -10.61
C PHE A 42 9.10 -6.17 -9.81
N VAL A 43 8.88 -6.17 -8.48
CA VAL A 43 9.53 -5.32 -7.47
C VAL A 43 9.57 -6.09 -6.16
N ILE A 44 10.67 -6.00 -5.40
CA ILE A 44 10.77 -6.60 -4.06
C ILE A 44 10.03 -5.75 -3.01
N GLY A 45 9.48 -6.40 -1.98
CA GLY A 45 8.76 -5.74 -0.89
C GLY A 45 7.38 -6.34 -0.64
N GLU A 46 7.30 -7.67 -0.50
CA GLU A 46 6.00 -8.36 -0.38
C GLU A 46 5.39 -8.27 1.02
N SER A 47 6.22 -8.20 2.08
CA SER A 47 5.72 -8.28 3.46
C SER A 47 5.29 -6.92 3.99
N LEU A 48 3.98 -6.71 4.04
CA LEU A 48 3.35 -5.47 4.50
C LEU A 48 3.24 -5.39 6.04
N LEU A 49 2.71 -4.26 6.52
CA LEU A 49 2.39 -3.99 7.92
C LEU A 49 0.96 -3.44 8.03
N PRO A 50 0.21 -3.72 9.12
CA PRO A 50 -1.19 -3.33 9.24
C PRO A 50 -1.48 -1.85 9.00
N ARG A 51 -0.51 -0.96 9.24
CA ARG A 51 -0.68 0.49 9.03
C ARG A 51 -0.95 0.87 7.57
N CYS A 52 -0.48 0.10 6.57
CA CYS A 52 -0.78 0.44 5.18
C CYS A 52 -2.25 0.19 4.82
N MET A 53 -2.93 -0.67 5.56
CA MET A 53 -4.34 -1.00 5.34
C MET A 53 -5.25 0.23 5.53
N ASP A 54 -4.93 1.10 6.51
CA ASP A 54 -5.63 2.38 6.71
C ASP A 54 -5.63 3.22 5.41
N HIS A 55 -4.48 3.30 4.75
CA HIS A 55 -4.34 4.08 3.52
C HIS A 55 -5.04 3.43 2.33
N PHE A 56 -5.00 2.09 2.23
CA PHE A 56 -5.75 1.39 1.18
C PHE A 56 -7.25 1.54 1.35
N GLU A 57 -7.76 1.52 2.59
CA GLU A 57 -9.17 1.75 2.89
C GLU A 57 -9.58 3.18 2.56
N GLU A 58 -8.84 4.18 3.06
CA GLU A 58 -9.18 5.60 2.89
C GLU A 58 -9.22 6.02 1.40
N VAL A 59 -8.43 5.37 0.55
CA VAL A 59 -8.40 5.64 -0.90
C VAL A 59 -9.19 4.62 -1.74
N GLY A 60 -9.95 3.72 -1.12
CA GLY A 60 -10.86 2.79 -1.79
C GLY A 60 -10.18 1.63 -2.54
N LEU A 61 -8.93 1.32 -2.23
CA LEU A 61 -8.16 0.22 -2.82
C LEU A 61 -8.26 -1.09 -2.02
N LEU A 62 -8.76 -1.05 -0.79
CA LEU A 62 -8.73 -2.23 0.08
C LEU A 62 -9.55 -3.40 -0.49
N GLU A 63 -10.73 -3.14 -1.06
CA GLU A 63 -11.60 -4.21 -1.54
C GLU A 63 -10.99 -4.97 -2.73
N CYS A 64 -10.42 -4.25 -3.70
CA CYS A 64 -9.77 -4.92 -4.83
C CYS A 64 -8.54 -5.73 -4.38
N LEU A 65 -7.81 -5.27 -3.36
CA LEU A 65 -6.69 -6.03 -2.78
C LEU A 65 -7.14 -7.32 -2.08
N LYS A 66 -8.30 -7.29 -1.40
CA LYS A 66 -8.89 -8.49 -0.78
C LYS A 66 -9.30 -9.53 -1.83
N ASP A 67 -9.87 -9.07 -2.95
CA ASP A 67 -10.30 -9.95 -4.05
C ASP A 67 -9.15 -10.74 -4.69
N TYR A 68 -7.91 -10.24 -4.63
CA TYR A 68 -6.74 -10.97 -5.11
C TYR A 68 -6.35 -12.18 -4.24
N GLY A 69 -6.83 -12.26 -3.00
CA GLY A 69 -6.60 -13.42 -2.13
C GLY A 69 -5.14 -13.66 -1.74
N PHE A 70 -4.38 -12.59 -1.47
CA PHE A 70 -3.01 -12.70 -0.95
C PHE A 70 -2.97 -13.36 0.44
N GLU A 71 -1.80 -13.91 0.80
CA GLU A 71 -1.58 -14.54 2.11
C GLU A 71 -1.77 -13.51 3.25
N VAL A 72 -2.63 -13.85 4.21
CA VAL A 72 -2.95 -12.96 5.34
C VAL A 72 -1.87 -13.06 6.42
N LYS A 73 -1.17 -11.95 6.66
CA LYS A 73 -0.13 -11.84 7.68
C LYS A 73 -0.70 -11.27 8.97
N LYS A 74 -0.76 -12.10 10.01
CA LYS A 74 -1.25 -11.73 11.36
C LYS A 74 -0.16 -11.30 12.35
N GLY A 75 1.09 -11.31 11.92
CA GLY A 75 2.21 -11.06 12.84
C GLY A 75 3.58 -11.21 12.22
N ALA A 76 4.59 -11.21 13.07
CA ALA A 76 5.97 -11.49 12.73
C ALA A 76 6.60 -12.40 13.79
N ARG A 77 7.50 -13.29 13.38
CA ARG A 77 8.25 -14.17 14.27
C ARG A 77 9.73 -13.95 14.08
N PHE A 78 10.44 -13.82 15.20
CA PHE A 78 11.90 -13.73 15.25
C PHE A 78 12.43 -14.97 15.96
N LEU A 79 13.49 -15.55 15.40
CA LEU A 79 14.14 -16.76 15.89
C LEU A 79 15.62 -16.49 16.08
N ARG A 80 16.16 -16.86 17.24
CA ARG A 80 17.60 -16.86 17.52
C ARG A 80 17.91 -18.02 18.46
N ASP A 81 18.56 -19.05 17.93
CA ASP A 81 18.76 -20.33 18.62
C ASP A 81 17.41 -20.86 19.16
N ASP A 82 17.34 -21.18 20.45
CA ASP A 82 16.11 -21.63 21.11
C ASP A 82 15.18 -20.48 21.52
N VAL A 83 15.54 -19.22 21.24
CA VAL A 83 14.73 -18.05 21.59
C VAL A 83 13.75 -17.74 20.46
N VAL A 84 12.46 -17.80 20.79
CA VAL A 84 11.36 -17.43 19.90
C VAL A 84 10.67 -16.18 20.42
N CYS A 85 10.53 -15.17 19.57
CA CYS A 85 9.73 -13.98 19.85
C CYS A 85 8.63 -13.85 18.79
N ASN A 86 7.37 -13.75 19.24
CA ASN A 86 6.22 -13.59 18.36
C ASN A 86 5.60 -12.20 18.58
N PHE A 87 5.39 -11.48 17.49
CA PHE A 87 4.60 -10.25 17.44
C PHE A 87 3.27 -10.57 16.78
N ASP A 88 2.20 -10.36 17.53
CA ASP A 88 0.82 -10.55 17.08
C ASP A 88 0.22 -9.17 16.80
N PHE A 89 -0.23 -8.93 15.57
CA PHE A 89 -0.75 -7.63 15.15
C PHE A 89 -2.08 -7.26 15.83
N SER A 90 -2.78 -8.21 16.45
CA SER A 90 -3.92 -7.91 17.31
C SER A 90 -3.52 -7.31 18.67
N LYS A 91 -2.28 -7.53 19.12
CA LYS A 91 -1.76 -7.01 20.39
C LYS A 91 -1.09 -5.65 20.18
N LYS A 92 -1.88 -4.58 20.25
CA LYS A 92 -1.43 -3.20 19.97
C LYS A 92 -1.97 -2.19 20.99
N HIS A 93 -1.34 -1.01 21.02
CA HIS A 93 -1.68 0.10 21.93
C HIS A 93 -2.56 1.18 21.26
N THR A 94 -2.77 1.08 19.96
CA THR A 94 -3.54 2.04 19.16
C THR A 94 -4.59 1.31 18.33
N GLU A 95 -5.59 2.03 17.84
CA GLU A 95 -6.54 1.51 16.85
C GLU A 95 -5.85 1.21 15.51
N GLY A 96 -6.49 0.39 14.68
CA GLY A 96 -6.02 -0.01 13.35
C GLY A 96 -6.20 -1.52 13.09
N TRP A 97 -5.70 -1.97 11.96
CA TRP A 97 -5.88 -3.36 11.51
C TRP A 97 -5.06 -4.37 12.32
N ASP A 98 -5.56 -5.61 12.36
CA ASP A 98 -4.99 -6.75 13.10
C ASP A 98 -4.23 -7.71 12.16
N TRP A 99 -4.17 -7.36 10.89
CA TRP A 99 -3.62 -8.16 9.81
C TRP A 99 -3.21 -7.25 8.65
N THR A 100 -2.49 -7.83 7.71
CA THR A 100 -2.21 -7.25 6.39
C THR A 100 -2.21 -8.33 5.33
#